data_AF-A0A973JKJ3-F1
#
_entry.id   AF-A0A973JKJ3-F1
#
_cell.length_a   1.000
_cell.length_b   1.000
_cell.length_c   1.000
_cell.angle_alpha   90.00
_cell.angle_beta   90.00
_cell.angle_gamma   90.00
#
_symmetry.space_group_name_H-M   'P 1'
#
loop_
_entity.id
_entity.type
_entity.pdbx_description
1 polymer ?
#
loop_
_entity_poly.entity_id
_entity_poly.type
_entity_poly.pdbx_seq_one_letter_code
_entity_poly.pdbx_strand_id
1 'polypeptide(L)'
;MSPWRMVVGLGFVSLAADMVADGGKSIFGPFLGSLGASALTIGLVMGAAEAVSLILRLVAGPLADRSGNHWSWTITGYGVTAVCIPLLAVAPALGGAGLVVAATLILVERAGKAVRSPSKSALLAHAAGAVGRGRGFAVHKTLDLIG
;
A
#
# COMPACT_ATOMS: atom_id res chain seq x y z
N MET A 1 9.09 -8.42 -22.75
CA MET A 1 8.63 -7.01 -22.69
C MET A 1 9.85 -6.11 -22.67
N SER A 2 9.83 -4.95 -23.34
CA SER A 2 10.96 -4.00 -23.22
C SER A 2 11.12 -3.59 -21.74
N PRO A 3 12.33 -3.63 -21.16
CA PRO A 3 12.59 -3.24 -19.78
C PRO A 3 11.99 -1.86 -19.41
N TRP A 4 11.99 -0.91 -20.37
CA TRP A 4 11.39 0.41 -20.20
C TRP A 4 9.87 0.37 -20.00
N ARG A 5 9.15 -0.50 -20.71
CA ARG A 5 7.69 -0.65 -20.55
C ARG A 5 7.33 -1.18 -19.16
N MET A 6 8.17 -2.06 -18.60
CA MET A 6 7.99 -2.56 -17.24
C MET A 6 8.23 -1.46 -16.20
N VAL A 7 9.31 -0.69 -16.33
CA VAL A 7 9.63 0.40 -15.39
C VAL A 7 8.53 1.47 -15.39
N VAL A 8 8.09 1.92 -16.56
CA VAL A 8 7.03 2.94 -16.68
C VAL A 8 5.67 2.41 -16.23
N GLY A 9 5.30 1.20 -16.65
CA GLY A 9 4.02 0.60 -16.26
C GLY A 9 3.91 0.36 -14.76
N LEU A 10 4.94 -0.22 -14.14
CA LEU A 10 4.97 -0.43 -12.69
C LEU A 10 5.07 0.90 -11.92
N GLY A 11 5.79 1.89 -12.46
CA GLY A 11 5.83 3.24 -11.92
C GLY A 11 4.46 3.91 -11.88
N PHE A 12 3.70 3.83 -12.98
CA PHE A 12 2.35 4.42 -13.04
C PHE A 12 1.35 3.73 -12.10
N VAL A 13 1.38 2.39 -12.05
CA VAL A 13 0.55 1.63 -11.10
C VAL A 13 0.89 1.99 -9.65
N SER A 14 2.18 2.13 -9.34
CA SER A 14 2.58 2.52 -7.99
C SER A 14 2.14 3.93 -7.66
N LEU A 15 2.38 4.89 -8.55
CA LEU A 15 1.96 6.28 -8.39
C LEU A 15 0.46 6.34 -8.08
N ALA A 16 -0.38 5.72 -8.91
CA ALA A 16 -1.82 5.75 -8.72
C ALA A 16 -2.25 5.11 -7.38
N ALA A 17 -1.67 3.97 -7.04
CA ALA A 17 -2.00 3.28 -5.79
C ALA A 17 -1.48 4.02 -4.54
N ASP A 18 -0.35 4.70 -4.64
CA ASP A 18 0.24 5.46 -3.54
C ASP A 18 -0.52 6.78 -3.32
N MET A 19 -0.94 7.47 -4.40
CA MET A 19 -1.88 8.60 -4.32
C MET A 19 -3.16 8.23 -3.56
N VAL A 20 -3.78 7.08 -3.87
CA VAL A 20 -5.00 6.64 -3.19
C VAL A 20 -4.71 6.27 -1.73
N ALA A 21 -3.62 5.54 -1.46
CA ALA A 21 -3.29 5.09 -0.10
C ALA A 21 -2.90 6.23 0.85
N ASP A 22 -2.10 7.18 0.36
CA ASP A 22 -1.60 8.31 1.16
C ASP A 22 -2.61 9.47 1.18
N GLY A 23 -3.43 9.62 0.13
CA GLY A 23 -4.64 10.43 0.19
C GLY A 23 -5.62 9.92 1.25
N GLY A 24 -5.84 8.60 1.30
CA GLY A 24 -6.66 7.94 2.32
C GLY A 24 -6.18 8.21 3.75
N LYS A 25 -4.86 8.09 4.00
CA LYS A 25 -4.25 8.41 5.32
C LYS A 25 -4.67 9.76 5.87
N SER A 26 -4.68 10.77 4.99
CA SER A 26 -4.97 12.15 5.37
C SER A 26 -6.42 12.32 5.85
N ILE A 27 -7.34 11.44 5.46
CA ILE A 27 -8.76 11.52 5.80
C ILE A 27 -9.24 10.45 6.78
N PHE A 28 -8.47 9.39 7.05
CA PHE A 28 -8.88 8.29 7.91
C PHE A 28 -9.26 8.73 9.33
N GLY A 29 -8.52 9.67 9.92
CA GLY A 29 -8.82 10.21 11.25
C GLY A 29 -10.20 10.87 11.30
N PRO A 30 -10.43 11.94 10.50
CA PRO A 30 -11.75 12.56 10.38
C PRO A 30 -12.87 11.58 10.01
N PHE A 31 -12.60 10.64 9.11
CA PHE A 31 -13.56 9.62 8.69
C PHE A 31 -14.00 8.72 9.85
N LEU A 32 -13.05 8.17 10.62
CA LEU A 32 -13.37 7.38 11.81
C LEU A 32 -14.12 8.22 12.85
N GLY A 33 -13.75 9.50 13.02
CA GLY A 33 -14.48 10.44 13.87
C GLY A 33 -15.95 10.61 13.44
N SER A 34 -16.22 10.67 12.14
CA SER A 34 -17.59 10.74 11.62
C SER A 34 -18.42 9.47 11.89
N LEU A 35 -17.75 8.34 12.12
CA LEU A 35 -18.36 7.07 12.54
C LEU A 35 -18.51 6.95 14.06
N GLY A 36 -18.23 8.02 14.81
CA GLY A 36 -18.34 8.06 16.27
C GLY A 36 -17.09 7.61 17.03
N ALA A 37 -15.94 7.49 16.36
CA ALA A 37 -14.68 7.15 17.04
C ALA A 37 -14.22 8.29 17.96
N SER A 38 -13.80 7.93 19.19
CA SER A 38 -13.10 8.87 20.07
C SER A 38 -11.67 9.15 19.55
N ALA A 39 -11.07 10.26 19.97
CA ALA A 39 -9.67 10.57 19.64
C ALA A 39 -8.70 9.45 20.07
N LEU A 40 -8.95 8.81 21.21
CA LEU A 40 -8.19 7.66 21.69
C LEU A 40 -8.31 6.47 20.72
N THR A 41 -9.54 6.15 20.29
CA THR A 41 -9.80 5.07 19.33
C THR A 41 -9.11 5.33 17.99
N ILE A 42 -9.19 6.56 17.47
CA ILE A 42 -8.52 6.96 16.24
C ILE A 42 -7.00 6.77 16.39
N GLY A 43 -6.41 7.26 17.48
CA GLY A 43 -4.99 7.11 17.75
C GLY A 43 -4.55 5.64 17.82
N LEU A 44 -5.34 4.79 18.49
CA LEU A 44 -5.08 3.36 18.58
C LEU A 44 -5.14 2.68 17.21
N VAL A 45 -6.19 2.95 16.41
CA VAL A 45 -6.35 2.34 15.08
C VAL A 45 -5.22 2.77 14.14
N MET A 46 -4.93 4.07 14.09
CA MET A 46 -3.86 4.59 13.22
C MET A 46 -2.48 4.12 13.67
N GLY A 47 -2.21 4.11 14.98
CA GLY A 47 -0.98 3.59 15.55
C GLY A 47 -0.79 2.09 15.30
N ALA A 48 -1.85 1.29 15.47
CA ALA A 48 -1.84 -0.13 15.18
C ALA A 48 -1.60 -0.40 13.70
N ALA A 49 -2.25 0.36 12.81
CA ALA A 49 -2.09 0.21 11.37
C ALA A 49 -0.65 0.51 10.93
N GLU A 50 0.00 1.51 11.53
CA GLU A 50 1.42 1.81 11.27
C GLU A 50 2.35 0.74 11.85
N ALA A 51 2.10 0.28 13.08
CA ALA A 51 2.87 -0.80 13.68
C ALA A 51 2.81 -2.09 12.84
N VAL A 52 1.61 -2.47 12.39
CA VAL A 52 1.40 -3.62 11.49
C VAL A 52 2.18 -3.43 10.19
N SER A 53 2.13 -2.24 9.59
CA SER A 53 2.87 -1.93 8.37
C SER A 53 4.38 -2.13 8.55
N LEU A 54 4.95 -1.63 9.65
CA LEU A 54 6.38 -1.74 9.94
C LEU A 54 6.80 -3.19 10.20
N ILE A 55 6.05 -3.92 11.03
CA ILE A 55 6.32 -5.33 11.34
C ILE A 55 6.23 -6.19 10.09
N LEU A 56 5.18 -6.01 9.29
CA LEU A 56 5.00 -6.79 8.07
C LEU A 56 6.06 -6.50 7.03
N ARG A 57 6.56 -5.27 6.90
CA ARG A 57 7.68 -4.97 6.00
C ARG A 57 8.93 -5.77 6.35
N LEU A 58 9.22 -5.94 7.65
CA LEU A 58 10.37 -6.72 8.11
C LEU A 58 10.25 -8.21 7.74
N VAL A 59 9.04 -8.75 7.82
CA VAL A 59 8.79 -10.19 7.58
C VAL A 59 8.54 -10.49 6.09
N ALA A 60 7.86 -9.60 5.37
CA ALA A 60 7.46 -9.81 3.98
C ALA A 60 8.64 -9.86 3.02
N GLY A 61 9.72 -9.11 3.28
CA GLY A 61 10.93 -9.16 2.45
C GLY A 61 11.53 -10.56 2.35
N PRO A 62 12.01 -11.14 3.47
CA PRO A 62 12.57 -12.50 3.48
C PRO A 62 11.60 -13.58 2.97
N LEU A 63 10.30 -13.46 3.27
CA LEU A 63 9.29 -14.40 2.77
C LEU A 63 9.12 -14.31 1.24
N ALA A 64 9.07 -13.09 0.70
CA ALA A 64 8.98 -12.87 -0.73
C ALA A 64 10.23 -13.39 -1.45
N ASP A 65 11.42 -13.11 -0.91
CA ASP A 65 12.68 -13.58 -1.47
C ASP A 65 12.79 -15.10 -1.47
N ARG A 66 12.38 -15.77 -0.38
CA ARG A 66 12.33 -17.25 -0.32
C ARG A 66 11.33 -17.85 -1.30
N SER A 67 10.19 -17.19 -1.52
CA SER A 67 9.19 -17.66 -2.47
C SER A 67 9.63 -17.49 -3.94
N GLY A 68 10.59 -16.60 -4.21
CA GLY A 68 11.03 -16.23 -5.56
C GLY A 68 9.95 -15.59 -6.45
N ASN A 69 8.74 -15.37 -5.92
CA ASN A 69 7.58 -14.94 -6.70
C ASN A 69 7.15 -13.52 -6.30
N HIS A 70 8.06 -12.55 -6.46
CA HIS A 70 7.82 -11.15 -6.12
C HIS A 70 6.60 -10.56 -6.84
N TRP A 71 6.24 -11.06 -8.03
CA TRP A 71 5.05 -10.64 -8.76
C TRP A 71 3.74 -10.91 -8.02
N SER A 72 3.55 -12.13 -7.49
CA SER A 72 2.32 -12.45 -6.73
C SER A 72 2.18 -11.59 -5.48
N TRP A 73 3.27 -11.34 -4.75
CA TRP A 73 3.26 -10.47 -3.58
C TRP A 73 2.92 -9.02 -3.93
N THR A 74 3.49 -8.50 -5.02
CA THR A 74 3.19 -7.14 -5.50
C THR A 74 1.74 -6.99 -5.94
N ILE A 75 1.22 -7.93 -6.76
CA ILE A 75 -0.17 -7.90 -7.25
C ILE A 75 -1.15 -8.02 -6.08
N THR A 76 -0.90 -8.93 -5.14
CA THR A 76 -1.78 -9.15 -3.99
C THR A 76 -1.86 -7.87 -3.15
N GLY A 77 -0.73 -7.24 -2.82
CA GLY A 77 -0.75 -6.00 -2.04
C GLY A 77 -1.37 -4.81 -2.77
N TYR A 78 -1.30 -4.73 -4.09
CA TYR A 78 -2.07 -3.73 -4.86
C TYR A 78 -3.56 -4.03 -4.85
N GLY A 79 -3.96 -5.29 -5.05
CA GLY A 79 -5.34 -5.72 -5.00
C GLY A 79 -5.99 -5.41 -3.65
N VAL A 80 -5.27 -5.67 -2.55
CA VAL A 80 -5.73 -5.32 -1.20
C VAL A 80 -6.01 -3.83 -1.06
N THR A 81 -5.10 -2.95 -1.48
CA THR A 81 -5.35 -1.49 -1.44
C THR A 81 -6.51 -1.08 -2.33
N ALA A 82 -6.59 -1.62 -3.55
CA ALA A 82 -7.63 -1.30 -4.52
C ALA A 82 -9.03 -1.73 -4.05
N VAL A 83 -9.12 -2.73 -3.17
CA VAL A 83 -10.39 -3.23 -2.61
C VAL A 83 -10.73 -2.54 -1.29
N CYS A 84 -9.77 -2.43 -0.37
CA CYS A 84 -10.04 -1.92 0.97
C CYS A 84 -10.44 -0.45 0.99
N ILE A 85 -9.82 0.40 0.17
CA ILE A 85 -10.09 1.85 0.19
C ILE A 85 -11.50 2.16 -0.31
N PRO A 86 -11.96 1.65 -1.47
CA PRO A 86 -13.34 1.84 -1.90
C PRO A 86 -14.37 1.23 -0.93
N LEU A 87 -14.06 0.09 -0.31
CA LEU A 87 -14.95 -0.54 0.67
C LEU A 87 -15.21 0.33 1.90
N LEU A 88 -14.32 1.28 2.24
CA LEU A 88 -14.57 2.23 3.32
C LEU A 88 -15.84 3.06 3.07
N ALA A 89 -16.21 3.31 1.81
CA ALA A 89 -17.43 4.05 1.47
C ALA A 89 -18.72 3.36 1.96
N VAL A 90 -18.68 2.04 2.23
CA VAL A 90 -19.83 1.29 2.75
C VAL A 90 -19.95 1.41 4.27
N ALA A 91 -18.87 1.72 4.99
CA ALA A 91 -18.85 1.73 6.45
C ALA A 91 -19.92 2.65 7.08
N PRO A 92 -20.22 3.86 6.57
CA PRO A 92 -21.31 4.68 7.11
C PRO A 92 -22.69 4.01 7.01
N ALA A 93 -22.93 3.19 5.98
CA ALA A 93 -24.20 2.49 5.79
C ALA A 93 -24.39 1.30 6.75
N LEU A 94 -23.32 0.84 7.42
CA LEU A 94 -23.36 -0.30 8.33
C LEU A 94 -23.77 0.06 9.77
N GLY A 95 -24.08 1.33 10.04
CA GLY A 95 -24.49 1.81 11.36
C GLY A 95 -23.42 1.51 12.43
N GLY A 96 -23.82 0.89 13.54
CA GLY A 96 -22.92 0.59 14.67
C GLY A 96 -21.73 -0.32 14.33
N ALA A 97 -21.83 -1.14 13.28
CA ALA A 97 -20.71 -1.98 12.83
C ALA A 97 -19.70 -1.22 11.96
N GLY A 98 -20.07 -0.03 11.45
CA GLY A 98 -19.27 0.74 10.51
C GLY A 98 -17.89 1.09 11.04
N LEU A 99 -17.79 1.46 12.32
CA LEU A 99 -16.51 1.81 12.94
C LEU A 99 -15.52 0.64 12.94
N VAL A 100 -15.98 -0.55 13.33
CA VAL A 100 -15.13 -1.75 13.37
C VAL A 100 -14.69 -2.14 11.97
N VAL A 101 -15.61 -2.13 11.01
CA VAL A 101 -15.32 -2.43 9.61
C VAL A 101 -14.30 -1.44 9.03
N ALA A 102 -14.49 -0.14 9.26
CA ALA A 102 -13.56 0.89 8.82
C ALA A 102 -12.16 0.70 9.41
N ALA A 103 -12.07 0.45 10.72
CA ALA A 103 -10.81 0.19 11.39
C ALA A 103 -10.10 -1.04 10.80
N THR A 104 -10.82 -2.15 10.62
CA THR A 104 -10.26 -3.36 10.02
C THR A 104 -9.76 -3.12 8.60
N LEU A 105 -10.54 -2.43 7.77
CA LEU A 105 -10.15 -2.12 6.38
C LEU A 105 -8.88 -1.26 6.32
N ILE A 106 -8.73 -0.29 7.24
CA ILE A 106 -7.51 0.52 7.35
C ILE A 106 -6.29 -0.34 7.71
N LEU A 107 -6.44 -1.25 8.68
CA LEU A 107 -5.35 -2.16 9.06
C LEU A 107 -4.96 -3.11 7.91
N VAL A 108 -5.95 -3.67 7.22
CA VAL A 108 -5.73 -4.60 6.10
C VAL A 108 -5.09 -3.88 4.91
N GLU A 109 -5.52 -2.65 4.61
CA GLU A 109 -4.92 -1.84 3.56
C GLU A 109 -3.44 -1.53 3.87
N ARG A 110 -3.12 -1.21 5.14
CA ARG A 110 -1.73 -1.02 5.58
C ARG A 110 -0.89 -2.29 5.46
N ALA A 111 -1.47 -3.44 5.80
CA ALA A 111 -0.83 -4.73 5.60
C ALA A 111 -0.55 -5.00 4.11
N GLY A 112 -1.50 -4.73 3.22
CA GLY A 112 -1.32 -4.86 1.77
C GLY A 112 -0.18 -4.00 1.23
N LYS A 113 -0.13 -2.71 1.62
CA LYS A 113 0.97 -1.79 1.23
C LYS A 113 2.32 -2.26 1.76
N ALA A 114 2.37 -2.75 3.00
CA ALA A 114 3.59 -3.28 3.61
C ALA A 114 4.15 -4.50 2.88
N VAL A 115 3.28 -5.43 2.48
CA VAL A 115 3.65 -6.67 1.81
C VAL A 115 4.14 -6.42 0.37
N ARG A 116 3.51 -5.51 -0.39
CA ARG A 116 3.98 -5.21 -1.76
C ARG A 116 5.29 -4.43 -1.81
N SER A 117 5.59 -3.64 -0.78
CA SER A 117 6.70 -2.69 -0.79
C SER A 117 8.08 -3.32 -1.06
N PRO A 118 8.52 -4.38 -0.35
CA PRO A 118 9.81 -5.01 -0.62
C PRO A 118 9.83 -5.70 -1.99
N SER A 119 8.73 -6.37 -2.37
CA SER A 119 8.63 -7.08 -3.65
C SER A 119 8.65 -6.15 -4.86
N LYS A 120 7.99 -4.99 -4.77
CA LYS A 120 8.02 -3.91 -5.79
C LYS A 120 9.47 -3.47 -6.03
N SER A 121 10.20 -3.17 -4.95
CA SER A 121 11.59 -2.74 -5.01
C SER A 121 12.52 -3.78 -5.63
N ALA A 122 12.32 -5.06 -5.33
CA ALA A 122 13.08 -6.17 -5.93
C ALA A 122 12.83 -6.30 -7.44
N LEU A 123 11.56 -6.24 -7.87
CA LEU A 123 11.18 -6.28 -9.29
C LEU A 123 11.78 -5.11 -10.08
N LEU A 124 11.75 -3.91 -9.49
CA LEU A 124 12.36 -2.72 -10.09
C LEU A 124 13.88 -2.81 -10.17
N ALA A 125 14.53 -3.30 -9.14
CA ALA A 125 15.98 -3.51 -9.14
C ALA A 125 16.41 -4.47 -10.25
N HIS A 126 15.63 -5.53 -10.48
CA HIS A 126 15.86 -6.48 -11.57
C HIS A 126 15.67 -5.82 -12.94
N ALA A 127 14.55 -5.09 -13.15
CA ALA A 127 14.26 -4.42 -14.41
C ALA A 127 15.27 -3.30 -14.73
N ALA A 128 15.69 -2.52 -13.73
CA ALA A 128 16.68 -1.46 -13.88
C ALA A 128 18.09 -1.99 -14.17
N GLY A 129 18.39 -3.25 -13.83
CA GLY A 129 19.63 -3.92 -14.18
C GLY A 129 19.90 -3.97 -15.68
N ALA A 130 18.84 -4.11 -16.50
CA ALA A 130 18.94 -4.19 -17.96
C ALA A 130 19.04 -2.83 -18.68
N VAL A 131 18.80 -1.72 -17.97
CA VAL A 131 18.64 -0.37 -18.58
C VAL A 131 19.70 0.62 -18.08
N GLY A 132 20.50 0.21 -17.10
CA GLY A 132 21.39 1.08 -16.33
C GLY A 132 20.72 1.49 -15.03
N ARG A 133 21.17 0.89 -13.92
CA ARG A 133 20.55 1.01 -12.58
C ARG A 133 20.25 2.46 -12.19
N GLY A 134 21.17 3.39 -12.43
CA GLY A 134 20.99 4.82 -12.10
C GLY A 134 19.82 5.50 -12.82
N ARG A 135 19.64 5.27 -14.12
CA ARG A 135 18.55 5.89 -14.90
C ARG A 135 17.20 5.24 -14.60
N GLY A 136 17.16 3.91 -14.47
CA GLY A 136 15.93 3.18 -14.13
C GLY A 136 15.38 3.55 -12.76
N PHE A 137 16.24 3.65 -11.73
CA PHE A 137 15.84 4.10 -10.40
C PHE A 137 15.44 5.58 -10.38
N ALA A 138 16.14 6.45 -11.12
CA ALA A 138 15.80 7.88 -11.18
C ALA A 138 14.37 8.07 -11.72
N VAL A 139 14.04 7.49 -12.87
CA VAL A 139 12.71 7.61 -13.48
C VAL A 139 11.62 7.05 -12.57
N HIS A 140 11.84 5.86 -12.00
CA HIS A 140 10.87 5.28 -11.07
C HIS A 140 10.67 6.16 -9.83
N LYS A 141 11.77 6.61 -9.21
CA LYS A 141 11.71 7.41 -7.98
C LYS A 141 11.10 8.78 -8.21
N THR A 142 11.28 9.39 -9.40
CA THR A 142 10.56 10.61 -9.77
C THR A 142 9.06 10.38 -9.83
N LEU A 143 8.59 9.27 -10.41
CA LEU A 143 7.17 8.94 -10.44
C LEU A 143 6.63 8.62 -9.04
N ASP A 144 7.38 7.88 -8.23
CA ASP A 144 7.03 7.52 -6.85
C ASP A 144 6.95 8.76 -5.94
N LEU A 145 7.76 9.80 -6.20
CA LEU A 145 7.75 11.07 -5.46
C LEU A 145 6.61 12.02 -5.86
N ILE A 146 6.04 11.85 -7.05
CA ILE A 146 4.90 12.66 -7.51
C ILE A 146 3.59 12.18 -6.89
N GLY A 147 3.48 10.86 -6.67
CA GLY A 147 2.32 10.24 -6.03
C GLY A 147 2.29 10.49 -4.52
#